data_AF-A0A9X4RN25-F1
#
_entry.id   AF-A0A9X4RN25-F1
#
_cell.length_a   1.000
_cell.length_b   1.000
_cell.length_c   1.000
_cell.angle_alpha   90.00
_cell.angle_beta   90.00
_cell.angle_gamma   90.00
#
_symmetry.space_group_name_H-M   'P 1'
#
loop_
_entity.id
_entity.type
_entity.pdbx_description
1 polymer ?
#
loop_
_entity_poly.entity_id
_entity_poly.type
_entity_poly.pdbx_seq_one_letter_code
_entity_poly.pdbx_strand_id
1 'polypeptide(L)' 'MTEITEYQKDLIEALTNPKEAAAYLNAALEEVDRETLLLALRNVAEANSGPEQDTA' A
#
# COMPACT_ATOMS: atom_id res chain seq x y z
N MET A 1 8.44 11.49 11.94
CA MET A 1 7.00 11.22 11.90
C MET A 1 6.61 11.34 10.44
N THR A 2 6.43 10.23 9.73
CA THR A 2 6.04 10.27 8.33
C THR A 2 4.57 10.68 8.30
N GLU A 3 4.26 11.88 7.84
CA GLU A 3 2.86 12.31 7.71
C GLU A 3 2.17 11.43 6.67
N ILE A 4 1.18 10.66 7.11
CA ILE A 4 0.31 9.89 6.22
C ILE A 4 -0.63 10.90 5.55
N THR A 5 -0.44 11.10 4.25
CA THR A 5 -1.29 11.99 3.45
C THR A 5 -2.67 11.37 3.23
N GLU A 6 -3.67 12.18 2.89
CA GLU A 6 -5.00 11.67 2.50
C GLU A 6 -4.90 10.67 1.34
N TYR A 7 -4.01 10.95 0.38
CA TYR A 7 -3.66 10.02 -0.70
C TYR A 7 -3.19 8.65 -0.19
N GLN A 8 -2.34 8.62 0.85
CA GLN A 8 -1.86 7.36 1.41
C GLN A 8 -3.00 6.59 2.10
N LYS A 9 -3.93 7.29 2.76
CA LYS A 9 -5.11 6.64 3.37
C LYS A 9 -6.01 5.99 2.32
N ASP A 10 -6.34 6.74 1.28
CA ASP A 10 -7.18 6.25 0.18
C ASP A 10 -6.51 5.07 -0.54
N LEU A 11 -5.18 5.14 -0.73
CA LEU A 11 -4.40 4.04 -1.29
C LEU A 11 -4.48 2.79 -0.41
N ILE A 12 -4.22 2.91 0.90
CA ILE A 12 -4.27 1.78 1.82
C ILE A 12 -5.68 1.16 1.87
N GLU A 13 -6.74 1.98 1.85
CA GLU A 13 -8.12 1.49 1.76
C GLU A 13 -8.37 0.71 0.47
N ALA A 14 -7.94 1.24 -0.68
CA ALA A 14 -8.09 0.56 -1.97
C ALA A 14 -7.36 -0.78 -2.02
N LEU A 15 -6.17 -0.88 -1.42
CA LEU A 15 -5.34 -2.08 -1.40
C LEU A 15 -5.89 -3.22 -0.52
N THR A 16 -6.96 -2.98 0.26
CA THR A 16 -7.72 -4.06 0.91
C THR A 16 -8.45 -4.95 -0.10
N ASN A 17 -8.72 -4.43 -1.31
CA ASN A 17 -9.26 -5.21 -2.41
C ASN A 17 -8.11 -5.98 -3.10
N PRO A 18 -8.15 -7.33 -3.14
CA PRO A 18 -7.09 -8.13 -3.72
C PRO A 18 -6.84 -7.84 -5.22
N LYS A 19 -7.86 -7.35 -5.95
CA LYS A 19 -7.70 -6.97 -7.36
C LYS A 19 -6.88 -5.70 -7.52
N GLU A 20 -7.15 -4.69 -6.69
CA GLU A 20 -6.40 -3.43 -6.68
C GLU A 20 -4.95 -3.67 -6.23
N ALA A 21 -4.76 -4.47 -5.18
CA ALA A 21 -3.43 -4.86 -4.72
C ALA A 21 -2.62 -5.58 -5.81
N ALA A 22 -3.23 -6.50 -6.55
CA ALA A 22 -2.56 -7.19 -7.66
C ALA A 22 -2.18 -6.22 -8.79
N ALA A 23 -3.10 -5.31 -9.16
CA ALA A 23 -2.84 -4.30 -10.19
C ALA A 23 -1.69 -3.36 -9.79
N TYR A 24 -1.67 -2.91 -8.54
CA TYR A 24 -0.63 -2.05 -7.99
C TYR A 24 0.75 -2.74 -7.96
N LEU A 25 0.81 -4.01 -7.55
CA LEU A 25 2.06 -4.79 -7.58
C LEU A 25 2.55 -5.03 -9.01
N ASN A 26 1.65 -5.32 -9.96
CA ASN A 26 2.03 -5.49 -11.35
C ASN A 26 2.61 -4.21 -11.94
N ALA A 27 1.99 -3.05 -11.68
CA ALA A 27 2.54 -1.76 -12.10
C ALA A 27 3.95 -1.53 -11.51
N ALA A 28 4.15 -1.84 -10.24
CA ALA A 28 5.47 -1.74 -9.59
C ALA A 28 6.53 -2.69 -10.17
N LEU A 29 6.12 -3.85 -10.70
CA LEU A 29 7.01 -4.80 -11.38
C LEU A 29 7.45 -4.30 -12.76
N GLU A 30 6.61 -3.51 -13.44
CA GLU A 30 6.90 -2.98 -14.78
C GLU A 30 7.97 -1.87 -14.77
N GLU A 31 8.09 -1.12 -13.67
CA GLU A 31 8.99 0.04 -13.55
C GLU A 31 10.49 -0.34 -13.49
N VAL A 32 10.86 -1.64 -13.46
CA VAL A 32 12.24 -2.16 -13.33
C VAL A 32 13.00 -1.56 -12.12
N ASP A 33 12.26 -1.00 -11.16
CA ASP A 33 12.82 -0.41 -9.96
C ASP A 33 12.46 -1.25 -8.73
N ARG A 34 13.50 -1.75 -8.07
CA ARG A 34 13.37 -2.57 -6.88
C ARG A 34 12.79 -1.78 -5.71
N GLU A 35 13.09 -0.49 -5.60
CA GLU A 35 12.59 0.33 -4.49
C GLU A 35 11.08 0.53 -4.60
N THR A 36 10.59 0.79 -5.81
CA THR A 36 9.15 0.87 -6.14
C THR A 36 8.42 -0.43 -5.80
N LEU A 37 8.97 -1.59 -6.16
CA LEU A 37 8.37 -2.89 -5.78
C LEU A 37 8.31 -3.09 -4.26
N LEU A 38 9.38 -2.74 -3.55
CA LEU A 38 9.41 -2.87 -2.08
C LEU A 38 8.44 -1.92 -1.40
N LEU A 39 8.28 -0.70 -1.92
CA LEU A 39 7.28 0.25 -1.45
C LEU A 39 5.87 -0.31 -1.67
N ALA A 40 5.60 -0.85 -2.87
CA ALA A 40 4.29 -1.41 -3.18
C ALA A 40 3.93 -2.59 -2.27
N LEU A 41 4.89 -3.47 -1.99
CA LEU A 41 4.73 -4.58 -1.04
C LEU A 41 4.46 -4.11 0.39
N ARG A 42 5.09 -3.01 0.84
CA ARG A 42 4.82 -2.43 2.16
C ARG A 42 3.39 -1.89 2.26
N ASN A 43 2.94 -1.15 1.24
CA ASN A 43 1.58 -0.61 1.20
C ASN A 43 0.52 -1.73 1.22
N VAL A 44 0.74 -2.83 0.47
CA VAL A 44 -0.15 -3.99 0.49
C VAL A 44 -0.13 -4.70 1.85
N ALA A 45 1.05 -4.84 2.46
CA ALA A 45 1.17 -5.43 3.79
C ALA A 45 0.40 -4.60 4.82
N GLU A 46 0.59 -3.28 4.81
CA GLU A 46 -0.09 -2.32 5.70
C GLU A 46 -1.62 -2.39 5.57
N ALA A 47 -2.15 -2.45 4.34
CA ALA A 47 -3.57 -2.62 4.08
C ALA A 47 -4.15 -3.94 4.64
N ASN A 48 -3.36 -5.01 4.66
CA ASN A 48 -3.80 -6.33 5.10
C ASN A 48 -3.50 -6.64 6.58
N SER A 49 -2.57 -5.90 7.22
CA SER A 49 -2.31 -6.00 8.67
C SER A 49 -3.43 -5.40 9.52
N GLY A 50 -4.45 -4.81 8.89
CA GLY A 50 -5.51 -4.04 9.54
C GLY A 50 -4.99 -2.64 9.88
N PRO A 51 -5.88 -1.61 9.87
CA PRO A 51 -5.50 -0.32 10.41
C PRO A 51 -5.01 -0.53 11.83
N GLU A 52 -3.84 -0.01 12.17
CA GLU A 52 -3.42 0.15 13.56
C GLU A 52 -4.50 1.05 14.20
N GLN A 53 -5.51 0.41 14.78
CA GLN A 53 -6.57 1.07 15.52
C GLN A 53 -5.87 1.60 16.77
N ASP A 54 -5.40 2.83 16.69
CA ASP A 54 -5.08 3.64 17.85
C ASP A 54 -6.41 3.94 18.56
N THR A 55 -6.92 2.92 19.26
CA THR A 55 -7.87 3.07 20.35
C THR A 55 -7.16 3.76 21.50
N ALA A 56 -7.22 5.10 21.56
CA ALA A 56 -7.21 5.90 22.79
C ALA A 56 -7.47 7.39 22.50
#